data_AF-A0A8D1HC07-F1
#
_entry.id   AF-A0A8D1HC07-F1
#
_cell.length_a   1.000
_cell.length_b   1.000
_cell.length_c   1.000
_cell.angle_alpha   90.00
_cell.angle_beta   90.00
_cell.angle_gamma   90.00
#
_symmetry.space_group_name_H-M   'P 1'
#
loop_
_entity.id
_entity.type
_entity.pdbx_description
1 polymer ?
#
loop_
_entity_poly.entity_id
_entity_poly.type
_entity_poly.pdbx_seq_one_letter_code
_entity_poly.pdbx_strand_id
1 'polypeptide(L)'
;MAASGAVEAGPPGAAAAPSSAPARDHLFRPISAEDEELQPTEIESLCMNCYRNGMTRLLLTKIPFFREIIVSSFSCEHCGWNNTEIQSAGRIQDQGVRYTLTVRAQEDMNREVVKTDSATTRIPELDFEIPAFSQKGALTTVEGLISRAISGLEQDQPTRRANEEAVAERIDKFIVKLKELKQVASPFTLVIDDPSGNSFVENPHAPQKDESLEITRYSRTLQQEEMLGLRVSAKRGQRNVLQFNTNCPECNAPAQTNMKLVQIPHFKEVIIMATNCENCGHRTNEVGGLHCLGRRLALKVGHMVERDTL
;
A
#
# COMPACT_ATOMS: atom_id res chain seq x y z
N MET A 1 3.58 -15.69 92.59
CA MET A 1 2.57 -15.10 91.69
C MET A 1 3.27 -14.11 90.77
N ALA A 2 3.29 -14.39 89.47
CA ALA A 2 3.34 -13.40 88.39
C ALA A 2 3.20 -14.17 87.08
N ALA A 3 2.11 -13.91 86.37
CA ALA A 3 1.81 -14.42 85.04
C ALA A 3 2.33 -13.45 83.97
N SER A 4 2.77 -13.96 82.83
CA SER A 4 2.66 -13.33 81.51
C SER A 4 3.03 -14.38 80.45
N GLY A 5 2.02 -14.83 79.71
CA GLY A 5 2.12 -15.83 78.64
C GLY A 5 2.48 -15.18 77.29
N ALA A 6 3.31 -15.89 76.53
CA ALA A 6 3.73 -15.55 75.19
C ALA A 6 2.62 -15.82 74.16
N VAL A 7 2.53 -14.95 73.15
CA VAL A 7 1.57 -15.01 72.04
C VAL A 7 2.18 -15.79 70.88
N GLU A 8 1.41 -16.74 70.32
CA GLU A 8 1.77 -17.59 69.18
C GLU A 8 1.95 -16.81 67.87
N ALA A 9 2.92 -17.24 67.05
CA ALA A 9 3.11 -16.81 65.66
C ALA A 9 2.44 -17.82 64.70
N GLY A 10 1.49 -17.35 63.89
CA GLY A 10 0.85 -18.13 62.82
C GLY A 10 1.74 -18.33 61.58
N PRO A 11 1.37 -19.25 60.67
CA PRO A 11 2.21 -19.68 59.55
C PRO A 11 2.24 -18.66 58.40
N PRO A 12 3.27 -18.71 57.53
CA PRO A 12 3.42 -17.76 56.43
C PRO A 12 2.39 -18.02 55.32
N GLY A 13 1.60 -17.01 55.01
CA GLY A 13 0.63 -17.01 53.91
C GLY A 13 1.32 -17.04 52.54
N ALA A 14 0.80 -17.90 51.66
CA ALA A 14 1.19 -18.00 50.26
C ALA A 14 0.90 -16.68 49.51
N ALA A 15 1.91 -16.17 48.82
CA ALA A 15 1.77 -15.02 47.93
C ALA A 15 0.98 -15.42 46.67
N ALA A 16 -0.25 -14.91 46.54
CA ALA A 16 -1.02 -14.97 45.31
C ALA A 16 -0.41 -14.02 44.27
N ALA A 17 -0.15 -14.54 43.07
CA ALA A 17 0.31 -13.76 41.91
C ALA A 17 -0.74 -12.70 41.51
N PRO A 18 -0.33 -11.51 41.04
CA PRO A 18 -1.27 -10.50 40.59
C PRO A 18 -1.95 -10.96 39.29
N SER A 19 -3.27 -11.10 39.38
CA SER A 19 -4.20 -11.31 38.26
C SER A 19 -3.95 -10.28 37.16
N SER A 20 -3.54 -10.75 35.97
CA SER A 20 -3.39 -9.95 34.76
C SER A 20 -4.74 -9.33 34.35
N ALA A 21 -4.79 -8.00 34.34
CA ALA A 21 -5.88 -7.24 33.73
C ALA A 21 -6.01 -7.58 32.23
N PRO A 22 -7.22 -7.56 31.64
CA PRO A 22 -7.40 -7.86 30.23
C PRO A 22 -6.66 -6.82 29.37
N ALA A 23 -5.86 -7.31 28.43
CA ALA A 23 -5.10 -6.49 27.50
C ALA A 23 -6.06 -5.58 26.72
N ARG A 24 -5.70 -4.28 26.66
CA ARG A 24 -6.43 -3.28 25.88
C ARG A 24 -6.23 -3.60 24.40
N ASP A 25 -7.32 -3.80 23.67
CA ASP A 25 -7.28 -3.89 22.21
C ASP A 25 -6.85 -2.54 21.62
N HIS A 26 -5.59 -2.48 21.18
CA HIS A 26 -5.07 -1.43 20.33
C HIS A 26 -5.50 -1.73 18.89
N LEU A 27 -6.03 -0.73 18.17
CA LEU A 27 -6.45 -0.86 16.77
C LEU A 27 -5.31 -1.30 15.83
N PHE A 28 -4.07 -1.01 16.23
CA PHE A 28 -2.88 -1.52 15.57
C PHE A 28 -1.91 -2.01 16.65
N ARG A 29 -1.58 -3.30 16.62
CA ARG A 29 -0.45 -3.84 17.39
C ARG A 29 0.85 -3.40 16.69
N PRO A 30 1.93 -3.09 17.44
CA PRO A 30 3.24 -2.84 16.84
C PRO A 30 3.65 -4.06 16.03
N ILE A 31 3.97 -3.86 14.75
CA ILE A 31 4.21 -4.94 13.78
C ILE A 31 5.47 -5.70 14.19
N SER A 32 5.31 -6.90 14.76
CA SER A 32 6.39 -7.84 14.99
C SER A 32 6.37 -8.94 13.91
N ALA A 33 7.53 -9.45 13.51
CA ALA A 33 7.64 -10.54 12.54
C ALA A 33 7.16 -11.90 13.10
N GLU A 34 6.62 -11.90 14.34
CA GLU A 34 6.22 -13.08 15.11
C GLU A 34 4.71 -13.09 15.41
N ASP A 35 3.95 -12.07 14.95
CA ASP A 35 2.50 -12.00 15.18
C ASP A 35 1.72 -12.85 14.14
N GLU A 36 1.28 -14.04 14.56
CA GLU A 36 0.42 -14.96 13.78
C GLU A 36 -1.02 -14.45 13.54
N GLU A 37 -1.39 -13.23 13.98
CA GLU A 37 -2.76 -12.68 13.92
C GLU A 37 -2.86 -11.26 13.33
N LEU A 38 -2.30 -11.02 12.14
CA LEU A 38 -2.56 -9.78 11.39
C LEU A 38 -3.97 -9.83 10.76
N GLN A 39 -4.97 -9.27 11.44
CA GLN A 39 -6.32 -9.13 10.87
C GLN A 39 -6.40 -7.92 9.91
N PRO A 40 -6.90 -8.09 8.67
CA PRO A 40 -7.13 -6.97 7.76
C PRO A 40 -8.16 -5.99 8.32
N THR A 41 -7.93 -4.69 8.14
CA THR A 41 -8.94 -3.66 8.42
C THR A 41 -9.92 -3.60 7.25
N GLU A 42 -11.22 -3.81 7.51
CA GLU A 42 -12.26 -3.80 6.48
C GLU A 42 -12.91 -2.42 6.37
N ILE A 43 -13.05 -1.91 5.15
CA ILE A 43 -13.64 -0.61 4.82
C ILE A 43 -14.61 -0.79 3.65
N GLU A 44 -15.85 -0.33 3.82
CA GLU A 44 -16.80 -0.26 2.69
C GLU A 44 -16.30 0.74 1.65
N SER A 45 -16.23 0.32 0.39
CA SER A 45 -15.68 1.13 -0.71
C SER A 45 -16.55 1.04 -1.95
N LEU A 46 -16.61 2.10 -2.75
CA LEU A 46 -17.38 2.12 -3.99
C LEU A 46 -16.73 1.18 -5.03
N CYS A 47 -17.51 0.27 -5.62
CA CYS A 47 -17.07 -0.56 -6.74
C CYS A 47 -16.97 0.26 -8.01
N MET A 48 -15.80 0.30 -8.63
CA MET A 48 -15.60 1.06 -9.89
C MET A 48 -16.21 0.37 -11.11
N ASN A 49 -16.60 -0.90 -10.99
CA ASN A 49 -17.24 -1.65 -12.09
C ASN A 49 -18.78 -1.48 -12.09
N CYS A 50 -19.43 -1.61 -10.93
CA CYS A 50 -20.89 -1.58 -10.82
C CYS A 50 -21.46 -0.43 -9.99
N TYR A 51 -20.60 0.44 -9.45
CA TYR A 51 -20.95 1.62 -8.64
C TYR A 51 -21.78 1.32 -7.39
N ARG A 52 -21.78 0.07 -6.91
CA ARG A 52 -22.32 -0.32 -5.60
C ARG A 52 -21.18 -0.49 -4.59
N ASN A 53 -21.49 -0.47 -3.30
CA ASN A 53 -20.47 -0.71 -2.30
C ASN A 53 -19.97 -2.17 -2.36
N GLY A 54 -18.66 -2.34 -2.36
CA GLY A 54 -17.97 -3.58 -2.04
C GLY A 54 -17.15 -3.42 -0.77
N MET A 55 -16.30 -4.40 -0.49
CA MET A 55 -15.45 -4.41 0.70
C MET A 55 -13.99 -4.28 0.30
N THR A 56 -13.27 -3.33 0.90
CA THR A 56 -11.82 -3.21 0.82
C THR A 56 -11.18 -3.70 2.11
N ARG A 57 -10.27 -4.66 2.01
CA ARG A 57 -9.45 -5.18 3.11
C ARG A 57 -8.07 -4.58 3.04
N LEU A 58 -7.71 -3.77 4.02
CA LEU A 58 -6.37 -3.20 4.19
C LEU A 58 -5.57 -4.07 5.15
N LEU A 59 -4.53 -4.72 4.64
CA LEU A 59 -3.56 -5.47 5.42
C LEU A 59 -2.25 -4.69 5.46
N LEU A 60 -1.93 -4.10 6.61
CA LEU A 60 -0.61 -3.52 6.87
C LEU A 60 0.33 -4.65 7.27
N THR A 61 1.19 -5.09 6.35
CA THR A 61 2.14 -6.17 6.61
C THR A 61 3.56 -5.75 6.28
N LYS A 62 4.51 -6.43 6.92
CA LYS A 62 5.92 -6.34 6.60
C LYS A 62 6.33 -7.67 6.01
N ILE A 63 6.61 -7.69 4.71
CA ILE A 63 7.19 -8.87 4.08
C ILE A 63 8.66 -8.99 4.56
N PRO A 64 9.17 -10.18 4.94
CA PRO A 64 10.58 -10.37 5.23
C PRO A 64 11.47 -9.86 4.07
N PHE A 65 12.59 -9.22 4.38
CA PHE A 65 13.44 -8.46 3.43
C PHE A 65 12.79 -7.20 2.82
N PHE A 66 11.58 -6.86 3.23
CA PHE A 66 10.83 -5.69 2.79
C PHE A 66 10.46 -4.76 3.98
N ARG A 67 9.96 -3.55 3.67
CA ARG A 67 9.51 -2.53 4.64
C ARG A 67 7.98 -2.61 4.84
N GLU A 68 7.35 -1.61 5.41
CA GLU A 68 5.90 -1.64 5.66
C GLU A 68 5.11 -1.41 4.35
N ILE A 69 4.24 -2.35 3.96
CA ILE A 69 3.26 -2.20 2.88
C ILE A 69 1.84 -2.25 3.41
N ILE A 70 0.95 -1.60 2.67
CA ILE A 70 -0.49 -1.73 2.77
C ILE A 70 -0.95 -2.51 1.54
N VAL A 71 -1.43 -3.72 1.76
CA VAL A 71 -2.15 -4.48 0.73
C VAL A 71 -3.62 -4.13 0.84
N SER A 72 -4.18 -3.52 -0.20
CA SER A 72 -5.58 -3.14 -0.31
C SER A 72 -6.28 -4.12 -1.25
N SER A 73 -7.05 -5.06 -0.71
CA SER A 73 -7.82 -6.03 -1.49
C SER A 73 -9.29 -5.67 -1.50
N PHE A 74 -9.77 -5.17 -2.63
CA PHE A 74 -11.17 -4.90 -2.89
C PHE A 74 -11.88 -6.13 -3.47
N SER A 75 -13.08 -6.40 -2.98
CA SER A 75 -14.00 -7.41 -3.52
C SER A 75 -15.44 -6.90 -3.54
N CYS A 76 -16.15 -7.05 -4.66
CA CYS A 76 -17.56 -6.71 -4.79
C CYS A 76 -18.43 -7.95 -4.94
N GLU A 77 -19.31 -8.22 -3.97
CA GLU A 77 -20.24 -9.36 -4.02
C GLU A 77 -21.34 -9.20 -5.08
N HIS A 78 -21.63 -7.98 -5.52
CA HIS A 78 -22.70 -7.73 -6.49
C HIS A 78 -22.32 -8.07 -7.94
N CYS A 79 -21.06 -7.87 -8.32
CA CYS A 79 -20.60 -8.08 -9.70
C CYS A 79 -19.39 -9.00 -9.83
N GLY A 80 -18.84 -9.49 -8.71
CA GLY A 80 -17.67 -10.37 -8.68
C GLY A 80 -16.34 -9.67 -8.97
N TRP A 81 -16.34 -8.35 -9.24
CA TRP A 81 -15.09 -7.62 -9.48
C TRP A 81 -14.23 -7.59 -8.22
N ASN A 82 -12.95 -7.92 -8.37
CA ASN A 82 -11.94 -7.83 -7.33
C ASN A 82 -10.73 -7.04 -7.84
N ASN A 83 -10.01 -6.41 -6.93
CA ASN A 83 -8.82 -5.64 -7.23
C ASN A 83 -7.89 -5.68 -6.03
N THR A 84 -6.62 -6.01 -6.22
CA THR A 84 -5.64 -5.97 -5.14
C THR A 84 -4.55 -4.97 -5.50
N GLU A 85 -4.42 -3.94 -4.69
CA GLU A 85 -3.45 -2.87 -4.83
C GLU A 85 -2.43 -2.97 -3.71
N ILE A 86 -1.14 -2.86 -4.04
CA ILE A 86 -0.11 -2.64 -3.04
C ILE A 86 0.21 -1.15 -3.01
N GLN A 87 0.18 -0.60 -1.81
CA GLN A 87 0.66 0.73 -1.51
C GLN A 87 1.84 0.62 -0.54
N SER A 88 2.93 1.30 -0.85
CA SER A 88 4.07 1.38 0.07
C SER A 88 3.72 2.37 1.19
N ALA A 89 3.58 1.90 2.43
CA ALA A 89 3.52 2.79 3.60
C ALA A 89 4.91 3.33 3.97
N GLY A 90 5.96 2.65 3.50
CA GLY A 90 7.34 3.11 3.63
C GLY A 90 7.60 4.45 2.95
N ARG A 91 8.47 5.25 3.58
CA ARG A 91 9.08 6.43 2.94
C ARG A 91 9.76 5.99 1.63
N ILE A 92 9.74 6.86 0.62
CA ILE A 92 10.59 6.73 -0.57
C ILE A 92 12.02 6.42 -0.13
N GLN A 93 12.66 5.44 -0.77
CA GLN A 93 14.01 5.01 -0.42
C GLN A 93 15.04 6.11 -0.69
N ASP A 94 16.23 5.95 -0.11
CA ASP A 94 17.37 6.85 -0.35
C ASP A 94 17.84 6.78 -1.82
N GLN A 95 17.68 5.62 -2.45
CA GLN A 95 18.09 5.34 -3.83
C GLN A 95 16.94 4.73 -4.62
N GLY A 96 16.90 5.02 -5.93
CA GLY A 96 16.09 4.26 -6.86
C GLY A 96 16.68 2.87 -7.07
N VAL A 97 15.86 1.94 -7.56
CA VAL A 97 16.26 0.57 -7.85
C VAL A 97 15.88 0.20 -9.26
N ARG A 98 16.75 -0.55 -9.94
CA ARG A 98 16.46 -1.17 -11.22
C ARG A 98 16.79 -2.66 -11.14
N TYR A 99 15.77 -3.48 -11.40
CA TYR A 99 15.87 -4.92 -11.55
C TYR A 99 15.97 -5.25 -13.03
N THR A 100 16.97 -6.03 -13.40
CA THR A 100 17.14 -6.59 -14.75
C THR A 100 17.13 -8.10 -14.62
N LEU A 101 16.00 -8.73 -14.94
CA LEU A 101 15.81 -10.17 -14.88
C LEU A 101 15.94 -10.75 -16.28
N THR A 102 16.84 -11.71 -16.47
CA THR A 102 16.88 -12.54 -17.67
C THR A 102 16.01 -13.78 -17.45
N VAL A 103 14.84 -13.80 -18.07
CA VAL A 103 13.90 -14.93 -17.98
C VAL A 103 14.39 -16.03 -18.92
N ARG A 104 14.72 -17.21 -18.37
CA ARG A 104 15.27 -18.34 -19.12
C ARG A 104 14.44 -19.61 -19.00
N ALA A 105 13.68 -19.76 -17.92
CA ALA A 105 12.86 -20.94 -17.66
C ALA A 105 11.46 -20.55 -17.19
N GLN A 106 10.54 -21.52 -17.19
CA GLN A 106 9.18 -21.33 -16.67
C GLN A 106 9.18 -20.97 -15.18
N GLU A 107 10.19 -21.41 -14.42
CA GLU A 107 10.34 -21.04 -13.00
C GLU A 107 10.50 -19.53 -12.82
N ASP A 108 11.19 -18.85 -13.74
CA ASP A 108 11.34 -17.40 -13.69
C ASP A 108 10.02 -16.65 -13.89
N MET A 109 9.06 -17.27 -14.61
CA MET A 109 7.72 -16.70 -14.81
C MET A 109 6.89 -16.68 -13.52
N ASN A 110 7.21 -17.57 -12.57
CA ASN A 110 6.51 -17.72 -11.30
C ASN A 110 7.03 -16.78 -10.21
N ARG A 111 8.16 -16.10 -10.44
CA ARG A 111 8.75 -15.17 -9.47
C ARG A 111 7.75 -14.10 -9.07
N GLU A 112 7.62 -13.89 -7.77
CA GLU A 112 6.80 -12.81 -7.23
C GLU A 112 7.42 -11.45 -7.56
N VAL A 113 6.55 -10.51 -7.93
CA VAL A 113 6.89 -9.15 -8.32
C VAL A 113 5.98 -8.19 -7.58
N VAL A 114 6.60 -7.27 -6.85
CA VAL A 114 5.94 -6.07 -6.35
C VAL A 114 6.29 -4.95 -7.31
N LYS A 115 5.31 -4.47 -8.08
CA LYS A 115 5.48 -3.30 -8.94
C LYS A 115 4.80 -2.11 -8.28
N THR A 116 5.50 -1.01 -8.05
CA THR A 116 4.87 0.25 -7.62
C THR A 116 4.27 1.02 -8.78
N ASP A 117 3.52 2.08 -8.49
CA ASP A 117 2.98 2.98 -9.50
C ASP A 117 4.07 3.83 -10.16
N SER A 118 5.10 4.25 -9.42
CA SER A 118 6.26 4.97 -9.98
C SER A 118 7.21 4.14 -10.83
N ALA A 119 7.01 2.82 -10.89
CA ALA A 119 7.89 1.91 -11.61
C ALA A 119 7.53 1.81 -13.11
N THR A 120 8.57 1.86 -13.93
CA THR A 120 8.52 1.59 -15.37
C THR A 120 8.92 0.14 -15.62
N THR A 121 8.17 -0.56 -16.47
CA THR A 121 8.47 -1.95 -16.87
C THR A 121 8.79 -2.01 -18.35
N ARG A 122 9.86 -2.73 -18.72
CA ARG A 122 10.30 -2.86 -20.13
C ARG A 122 10.65 -4.30 -20.50
N ILE A 123 10.37 -4.65 -21.74
CA ILE A 123 10.89 -5.84 -22.41
C ILE A 123 11.61 -5.37 -23.69
N PRO A 124 12.93 -5.11 -23.61
CA PRO A 124 13.69 -4.51 -24.71
C PRO A 124 13.61 -5.28 -26.02
N GLU A 125 13.56 -6.61 -25.97
CA GLU A 125 13.51 -7.47 -27.16
C GLU A 125 12.22 -7.29 -27.99
N LEU A 126 11.16 -6.75 -27.37
CA LEU A 126 9.89 -6.44 -28.04
C LEU A 126 9.64 -4.94 -28.21
N ASP A 127 10.59 -4.07 -27.84
CA ASP A 127 10.36 -2.62 -27.71
C ASP A 127 9.09 -2.30 -26.88
N PHE A 128 8.85 -3.10 -25.84
CA PHE A 128 7.67 -2.96 -24.98
C PHE A 128 7.99 -2.13 -23.75
N GLU A 129 7.15 -1.15 -23.44
CA GLU A 129 7.26 -0.33 -22.23
C GLU A 129 5.89 -0.05 -21.60
N ILE A 130 5.80 -0.27 -20.29
CA ILE A 130 4.71 0.20 -19.43
C ILE A 130 5.27 1.38 -18.63
N PRO A 131 4.87 2.62 -18.94
CA PRO A 131 5.43 3.80 -18.29
C PRO A 131 4.94 3.93 -16.84
N ALA A 132 5.72 4.63 -16.01
CA ALA A 132 5.33 4.98 -14.66
C ALA A 132 3.95 5.67 -14.62
N PHE A 133 3.20 5.43 -13.54
CA PHE A 133 1.84 5.89 -13.24
C PHE A 133 0.74 5.49 -14.23
N SER A 134 1.05 4.70 -15.26
CA SER A 134 0.03 4.09 -16.14
C SER A 134 -0.79 3.00 -15.43
N GLN A 135 -0.22 2.38 -14.41
CA GLN A 135 -0.81 1.29 -13.65
C GLN A 135 -0.57 1.51 -12.15
N LYS A 136 -1.57 1.17 -11.33
CA LYS A 136 -1.45 1.14 -9.87
C LYS A 136 -0.44 0.08 -9.42
N GLY A 137 0.04 0.23 -8.19
CA GLY A 137 0.93 -0.75 -7.57
C GLY A 137 0.24 -2.11 -7.43
N ALA A 138 0.96 -3.19 -7.68
CA ALA A 138 0.42 -4.55 -7.72
C ALA A 138 1.41 -5.58 -7.15
N LEU A 139 0.86 -6.57 -6.42
CA LEU A 139 1.50 -7.86 -6.20
C LEU A 139 1.11 -8.78 -7.36
N THR A 140 2.09 -9.35 -8.04
CA THR A 140 1.85 -10.20 -9.19
C THR A 140 3.04 -11.14 -9.36
N THR A 141 3.02 -11.98 -10.38
CA THR A 141 4.21 -12.67 -10.87
C THR A 141 4.72 -12.03 -12.16
N VAL A 142 5.89 -12.45 -12.63
CA VAL A 142 6.39 -12.13 -13.97
C VAL A 142 5.37 -12.49 -15.05
N GLU A 143 4.77 -13.68 -14.98
CA GLU A 143 3.67 -14.08 -15.87
C GLU A 143 2.44 -13.19 -15.75
N GLY A 144 2.08 -12.82 -14.52
CA GLY A 144 0.94 -11.95 -14.25
C GLY A 144 1.10 -10.56 -14.87
N LEU A 145 2.32 -9.99 -14.89
CA LEU A 145 2.60 -8.72 -15.56
C LEU A 145 2.34 -8.81 -17.07
N ILE A 146 2.84 -9.87 -17.72
CA ILE A 146 2.66 -10.07 -19.17
C ILE A 146 1.18 -10.34 -19.48
N SER A 147 0.51 -11.16 -18.67
CA SER A 147 -0.91 -11.47 -18.86
C SER A 147 -1.80 -10.24 -18.69
N ARG A 148 -1.48 -9.35 -17.75
CA ARG A 148 -2.16 -8.06 -17.57
C ARG A 148 -1.95 -7.13 -18.76
N ALA A 149 -0.72 -7.08 -19.31
CA ALA A 149 -0.44 -6.30 -20.51
C ALA A 149 -1.23 -6.81 -21.72
N ILE A 150 -1.30 -8.13 -21.91
CA ILE A 150 -2.10 -8.77 -22.96
C ILE A 150 -3.58 -8.38 -22.81
N SER A 151 -4.15 -8.56 -21.61
CA SER A 151 -5.55 -8.24 -21.36
C SER A 151 -5.86 -6.75 -21.61
N GLY A 152 -4.95 -5.84 -21.24
CA GLY A 152 -5.10 -4.41 -21.48
C GLY A 152 -5.09 -4.03 -22.97
N LEU A 153 -4.31 -4.74 -23.78
CA LEU A 153 -4.31 -4.55 -25.23
C LEU A 153 -5.53 -5.19 -25.90
N GLU A 154 -5.96 -6.37 -25.45
CA GLU A 154 -7.07 -7.14 -26.02
C GLU A 154 -8.45 -6.52 -25.77
N GLN A 155 -8.67 -5.90 -24.60
CA GLN A 155 -10.01 -5.45 -24.17
C GLN A 155 -10.71 -4.56 -25.21
N ASP A 156 -9.98 -3.63 -25.81
CA ASP A 156 -10.55 -2.66 -26.75
C ASP A 156 -10.40 -3.07 -28.23
N GLN A 157 -9.84 -4.25 -28.53
CA GLN A 157 -9.67 -4.74 -29.90
C GLN A 157 -10.98 -4.82 -30.70
N PRO A 158 -12.14 -5.22 -30.15
CA PRO A 158 -13.40 -5.22 -30.89
C PRO A 158 -13.76 -3.83 -31.44
N THR A 159 -13.58 -2.79 -30.62
CA THR A 159 -13.82 -1.40 -31.01
C THR A 159 -12.78 -0.93 -32.03
N ARG A 160 -11.51 -1.28 -31.86
CA ARG A 160 -10.44 -0.92 -32.80
C ARG A 160 -10.63 -1.56 -34.16
N ARG A 161 -11.10 -2.81 -34.25
CA ARG A 161 -11.39 -3.48 -35.53
C ARG A 161 -12.52 -2.81 -36.30
N ALA A 162 -13.50 -2.23 -35.60
CA ALA A 162 -14.61 -1.52 -36.24
C ALA A 162 -14.23 -0.13 -36.77
N ASN A 163 -13.31 0.58 -36.10
CA ASN A 163 -12.98 1.97 -36.40
C ASN A 163 -11.62 2.15 -37.11
N GLU A 164 -10.64 1.30 -36.81
CA GLU A 164 -9.23 1.43 -37.20
C GLU A 164 -8.58 0.04 -37.44
N GLU A 165 -9.03 -0.65 -38.49
CA GLU A 165 -8.60 -2.02 -38.82
C GLU A 165 -7.08 -2.19 -38.90
N ALA A 166 -6.38 -1.26 -39.58
CA ALA A 166 -4.93 -1.33 -39.73
C ALA A 166 -4.17 -1.22 -38.39
N VAL A 167 -4.71 -0.50 -37.40
CA VAL A 167 -4.14 -0.39 -36.05
C VAL A 167 -4.42 -1.67 -35.27
N ALA A 168 -5.65 -2.17 -35.36
CA ALA A 168 -6.06 -3.41 -34.71
C ALA A 168 -5.20 -4.60 -35.16
N GLU A 169 -4.89 -4.73 -36.44
CA GLU A 169 -4.01 -5.79 -36.95
C GLU A 169 -2.58 -5.73 -36.38
N ARG A 170 -2.04 -4.51 -36.21
CA ARG A 170 -0.70 -4.32 -35.62
C ARG A 170 -0.69 -4.72 -34.15
N ILE A 171 -1.75 -4.37 -33.42
CA ILE A 171 -1.91 -4.74 -32.01
C ILE A 171 -2.11 -6.25 -31.88
N ASP A 172 -2.91 -6.89 -32.73
CA ASP A 172 -3.09 -8.35 -32.72
C ASP A 172 -1.77 -9.08 -32.94
N LYS A 173 -0.95 -8.63 -33.90
CA LYS A 173 0.41 -9.18 -34.12
C LYS A 173 1.31 -8.99 -32.90
N PHE A 174 1.19 -7.87 -32.18
CA PHE A 174 1.98 -7.62 -30.98
C PHE A 174 1.52 -8.47 -29.79
N ILE A 175 0.21 -8.67 -29.63
CA ILE A 175 -0.36 -9.56 -28.61
C ILE A 175 0.15 -10.99 -28.79
N VAL A 176 0.27 -11.48 -30.03
CA VAL A 176 0.86 -12.80 -30.33
C VAL A 176 2.29 -12.89 -29.79
N LYS A 177 3.13 -11.88 -30.05
CA LYS A 177 4.51 -11.84 -29.52
C LYS A 177 4.55 -11.88 -27.99
N LEU A 178 3.67 -11.15 -27.31
CA LEU A 178 3.57 -11.20 -25.84
C LEU A 178 3.13 -12.58 -25.33
N LYS A 179 2.21 -13.25 -26.03
CA LYS A 179 1.77 -14.61 -25.70
C LYS A 179 2.89 -15.64 -25.90
N GLU A 180 3.74 -15.45 -26.92
CA GLU A 180 4.90 -16.31 -27.18
C GLU A 180 5.94 -16.23 -26.05
N LEU A 181 6.13 -15.06 -25.42
CA LEU A 181 7.02 -14.93 -24.25
C LEU A 181 6.64 -15.87 -23.11
N LYS A 182 5.35 -16.18 -22.94
CA LYS A 182 4.87 -17.08 -21.89
C LYS A 182 5.35 -18.52 -22.06
N GLN A 183 5.73 -18.91 -23.27
CA GLN A 183 6.27 -20.24 -23.56
C GLN A 183 7.76 -20.35 -23.26
N VAL A 184 8.44 -19.21 -23.04
CA VAL A 184 9.88 -19.12 -22.74
C VAL A 184 10.74 -19.92 -23.75
N ALA A 185 10.35 -19.92 -25.03
CA ALA A 185 11.09 -20.64 -26.08
C ALA A 185 12.48 -20.05 -26.33
N SER A 186 12.62 -18.74 -26.11
CA SER A 186 13.88 -17.99 -26.14
C SER A 186 13.96 -17.08 -24.92
N PRO A 187 15.16 -16.90 -24.31
CA PRO A 187 15.32 -15.98 -23.20
C PRO A 187 14.97 -14.54 -23.59
N PHE A 188 14.41 -13.80 -22.63
CA PHE A 188 14.13 -12.37 -22.79
C PHE A 188 14.41 -11.62 -21.48
N THR A 189 14.49 -10.30 -21.56
CA THR A 189 14.84 -9.45 -20.43
C THR A 189 13.62 -8.71 -19.92
N LEU A 190 13.32 -8.83 -18.63
CA LEU A 190 12.35 -7.99 -17.93
C LEU A 190 13.11 -6.95 -17.12
N VAL A 191 12.88 -5.67 -17.41
CA VAL A 191 13.46 -4.56 -16.65
C VAL A 191 12.35 -3.88 -15.85
N ILE A 192 12.54 -3.76 -14.54
CA ILE A 192 11.68 -2.95 -13.66
C ILE A 192 12.53 -1.86 -13.04
N ASP A 193 12.27 -0.63 -13.42
CA ASP A 193 12.97 0.56 -12.95
C ASP A 193 12.04 1.39 -12.08
N ASP A 194 12.34 1.47 -10.78
CA ASP A 194 11.55 2.19 -9.80
C ASP A 194 12.38 3.25 -9.08
N PRO A 195 12.17 4.54 -9.41
CA PRO A 195 12.83 5.65 -8.73
C PRO A 195 12.48 5.75 -7.25
N SER A 196 11.36 5.18 -6.80
CA SER A 196 10.99 5.19 -5.38
C SER A 196 11.78 4.18 -4.55
N GLY A 197 12.39 3.18 -5.21
CA GLY A 197 13.13 2.09 -4.56
C GLY A 197 12.26 1.00 -3.91
N ASN A 198 10.94 1.01 -4.13
CA ASN A 198 10.00 0.18 -3.39
C ASN A 198 9.52 -1.07 -4.17
N SER A 199 9.79 -1.14 -5.47
CA SER A 199 9.52 -2.34 -6.27
C SER A 199 10.47 -3.48 -5.89
N PHE A 200 10.03 -4.70 -6.16
CA PHE A 200 10.76 -5.91 -5.79
C PHE A 200 10.51 -7.02 -6.81
N VAL A 201 11.54 -7.84 -7.03
CA VAL A 201 11.48 -9.08 -7.80
C VAL A 201 12.10 -10.18 -6.94
N GLU A 202 11.38 -11.27 -6.75
CA GLU A 202 11.79 -12.41 -5.94
C GLU A 202 13.07 -13.07 -6.47
N ASN A 203 13.95 -13.44 -5.54
CA ASN A 203 15.05 -14.37 -5.78
C ASN A 203 14.67 -15.76 -5.21
N PRO A 204 14.29 -16.73 -6.06
CA PRO A 204 13.88 -18.07 -5.62
C PRO A 204 15.04 -18.87 -5.01
N HIS A 205 16.28 -18.48 -5.25
CA HIS A 205 17.48 -19.15 -4.73
C HIS A 205 17.99 -18.53 -3.43
N ALA A 206 17.29 -17.54 -2.86
CA ALA A 206 17.72 -16.89 -1.63
C ALA A 206 17.96 -17.92 -0.49
N PRO A 207 19.06 -17.79 0.29
CA PRO A 207 20.00 -16.67 0.35
C PRO A 207 21.15 -16.74 -0.67
N GLN A 208 21.15 -17.73 -1.58
CA GLN A 208 22.16 -17.82 -2.63
C GLN A 208 21.98 -16.69 -3.65
N LYS A 209 23.08 -16.35 -4.32
CA LYS A 209 23.07 -15.32 -5.36
C LYS A 209 22.26 -15.81 -6.56
N ASP A 210 21.39 -14.94 -7.05
CA ASP A 210 20.74 -15.14 -8.34
C ASP A 210 21.63 -14.64 -9.48
N GLU A 211 21.96 -15.51 -10.42
CA GLU A 211 22.75 -15.14 -11.61
C GLU A 211 21.88 -14.54 -12.72
N SER A 212 20.57 -14.78 -12.69
CA SER A 212 19.62 -14.30 -13.69
C SER A 212 19.04 -12.92 -13.36
N LEU A 213 19.16 -12.47 -12.11
CA LEU A 213 18.62 -11.21 -11.62
C LEU A 213 19.75 -10.25 -11.22
N GLU A 214 19.91 -9.17 -11.96
CA GLU A 214 20.79 -8.06 -11.59
C GLU A 214 19.99 -6.95 -10.92
N ILE A 215 20.49 -6.47 -9.77
CA ILE A 215 19.88 -5.38 -9.00
C ILE A 215 20.85 -4.21 -8.95
N THR A 216 20.49 -3.10 -9.58
CA THR A 216 21.27 -1.86 -9.55
C THR A 216 20.54 -0.80 -8.73
N ARG A 217 21.28 -0.10 -7.86
CA ARG A 217 20.77 1.03 -7.09
C ARG A 217 21.40 2.31 -7.60
N TYR A 218 20.61 3.37 -7.71
CA TYR A 218 21.07 4.63 -8.30
C TYR A 218 20.57 5.85 -7.53
N SER A 219 21.32 6.95 -7.64
CA SER A 219 20.88 8.26 -7.16
C SER A 219 19.88 8.85 -8.15
N ARG A 220 18.72 9.29 -7.64
CA ARG A 220 17.64 9.85 -8.44
C ARG A 220 18.09 11.11 -9.18
N THR A 221 17.58 11.28 -10.40
CA THR A 221 17.71 12.56 -11.14
C THR A 221 16.72 13.59 -10.58
N LEU A 222 16.94 14.86 -10.89
CA LEU A 222 16.01 15.94 -10.49
C LEU A 222 14.58 15.71 -10.98
N GLN A 223 14.43 15.21 -12.20
CA GLN A 223 13.12 14.87 -12.78
C GLN A 223 12.43 13.76 -11.99
N GLN A 224 13.19 12.73 -11.59
CA GLN A 224 12.67 11.64 -10.76
C GLN A 224 12.29 12.12 -9.35
N GLU A 225 13.04 13.06 -8.78
CA GLU A 225 12.70 13.63 -7.48
C GLU A 225 11.41 14.45 -7.51
N GLU A 226 11.22 15.25 -8.55
CA GLU A 226 10.00 16.04 -8.76
C GLU A 226 8.79 15.14 -9.02
N MET A 227 8.97 14.11 -9.85
CA MET A 227 7.95 13.09 -10.14
C MET A 227 7.45 12.38 -8.87
N LEU A 228 8.33 12.15 -7.91
CA LEU A 228 8.00 11.52 -6.63
C LEU A 228 7.56 12.52 -5.55
N GLY A 229 7.48 13.82 -5.86
CA GLY A 229 7.06 14.86 -4.92
C GLY A 229 8.06 15.14 -3.79
N LEU A 230 9.33 14.77 -3.94
CA LEU A 230 10.36 14.94 -2.90
C LEU A 230 10.82 16.39 -2.75
N ARG A 231 10.65 17.19 -3.80
CA ARG A 231 10.85 18.64 -3.75
C ARG A 231 9.58 19.33 -3.25
N VAL A 232 9.35 19.24 -1.95
CA VAL A 232 8.58 20.26 -1.24
C VAL A 232 9.54 21.41 -0.99
N SER A 233 9.23 22.62 -1.51
CA SER A 233 9.95 23.84 -1.18
C SER A 233 10.24 23.84 0.32
N ALA A 234 11.50 24.08 0.71
CA ALA A 234 11.97 24.05 2.09
C ALA A 234 11.24 25.09 2.98
N LYS A 235 9.96 24.86 3.29
CA LYS A 235 9.28 25.42 4.45
C LYS A 235 9.46 24.39 5.55
N ARG A 236 10.53 24.63 6.32
CA ARG A 236 10.82 23.96 7.59
C ARG A 236 9.52 23.82 8.41
N GLY A 237 9.12 22.58 8.65
CA GLY A 237 8.27 22.23 9.78
C GLY A 237 6.85 21.73 9.47
N GLN A 238 6.69 20.60 8.78
CA GLN A 238 5.55 19.71 9.05
C GLN A 238 6.01 18.26 9.06
N ARG A 239 6.12 17.71 10.27
CA ARG A 239 6.37 16.29 10.51
C ARG A 239 5.07 15.51 10.25
N ASN A 240 5.20 14.43 9.46
CA ASN A 240 4.27 13.29 9.36
C ASN A 240 2.88 13.57 8.75
N VAL A 241 2.82 14.11 7.53
CA VAL A 241 1.61 14.01 6.68
C VAL A 241 1.95 13.08 5.52
N LEU A 242 1.21 11.98 5.40
CA LEU A 242 1.29 11.06 4.27
C LEU A 242 0.42 11.61 3.15
N GLN A 243 0.90 11.65 1.92
CA GLN A 243 0.16 12.17 0.77
C GLN A 243 0.00 11.04 -0.25
N PHE A 244 -1.21 10.80 -0.72
CA PHE A 244 -1.53 9.73 -1.66
C PHE A 244 -2.43 10.24 -2.79
N ASN A 245 -2.21 9.71 -3.99
CA ASN A 245 -3.03 9.98 -5.17
C ASN A 245 -4.24 9.05 -5.17
N THR A 246 -5.44 9.61 -5.11
CA THR A 246 -6.72 8.90 -5.20
C THR A 246 -7.58 9.53 -6.29
N ASN A 247 -8.73 8.93 -6.59
CA ASN A 247 -9.71 9.56 -7.47
C ASN A 247 -10.64 10.44 -6.64
N CYS A 248 -10.98 11.61 -7.18
CA CYS A 248 -11.99 12.48 -6.56
C CYS A 248 -13.33 11.73 -6.47
N PRO A 249 -13.96 11.63 -5.29
CA PRO A 249 -15.24 10.93 -5.15
C PRO A 249 -16.39 11.60 -5.93
N GLU A 250 -16.23 12.88 -6.30
CA GLU A 250 -17.25 13.63 -7.01
C GLU A 250 -17.08 13.59 -8.53
N CYS A 251 -15.85 13.76 -9.04
CA CYS A 251 -15.60 13.88 -10.48
C CYS A 251 -14.69 12.79 -11.07
N ASN A 252 -14.21 11.87 -10.24
CA ASN A 252 -13.31 10.78 -10.59
C ASN A 252 -11.95 11.19 -11.19
N ALA A 253 -11.66 12.50 -11.24
CA ALA A 253 -10.35 13.00 -11.66
C ALA A 253 -9.27 12.62 -10.64
N PRO A 254 -8.00 12.47 -11.05
CA PRO A 254 -6.88 12.31 -10.13
C PRO A 254 -6.85 13.46 -9.11
N ALA A 255 -6.83 13.12 -7.82
CA ALA A 255 -6.82 14.06 -6.71
C ALA A 255 -5.81 13.63 -5.64
N GLN A 256 -5.27 14.59 -4.91
CA GLN A 256 -4.35 14.32 -3.82
C GLN A 256 -5.12 14.32 -2.50
N THR A 257 -4.88 13.28 -1.69
CA THR A 257 -5.38 13.20 -0.34
C THR A 257 -4.23 13.18 0.65
N ASN A 258 -4.33 14.03 1.66
CA ASN A 258 -3.38 14.10 2.76
C ASN A 258 -3.94 13.31 3.93
N MET A 259 -3.26 12.25 4.34
CA MET A 259 -3.56 11.46 5.52
C MET A 259 -2.60 11.80 6.64
N LYS A 260 -3.15 12.08 7.81
CA LYS A 260 -2.38 12.24 9.03
C LYS A 260 -2.90 11.30 10.10
N LEU A 261 -2.01 10.42 10.55
CA LEU A 261 -2.25 9.64 11.76
C LEU A 261 -2.03 10.56 12.97
N VAL A 262 -3.07 10.76 13.78
CA VAL A 262 -2.98 11.60 14.98
C VAL A 262 -3.26 10.75 16.21
N GLN A 263 -2.23 10.60 17.04
CA GLN A 263 -2.36 10.12 18.41
C GLN A 263 -2.70 11.32 19.29
N ILE A 264 -3.96 11.41 19.71
CA ILE A 264 -4.40 12.46 20.65
C ILE A 264 -4.35 11.87 22.06
N PRO A 265 -3.56 12.41 23.01
CA PRO A 265 -3.56 11.96 24.39
C PRO A 265 -4.97 11.95 24.98
N HIS A 266 -5.35 10.87 25.66
CA HIS A 266 -6.69 10.63 26.20
C HIS A 266 -7.82 10.46 25.17
N PHE A 267 -7.50 10.44 23.87
CA PHE A 267 -8.38 10.02 22.78
C PHE A 267 -7.81 8.78 22.10
N LYS A 268 -8.62 8.08 21.30
CA LYS A 268 -8.13 6.99 20.45
C LYS A 268 -7.35 7.57 19.26
N GLU A 269 -6.59 6.71 18.57
CA GLU A 269 -5.98 7.05 17.29
C GLU A 269 -7.04 7.47 16.27
N VAL A 270 -6.80 8.59 15.60
CA VAL A 270 -7.67 9.11 14.55
C VAL A 270 -6.90 9.31 13.27
N ILE A 271 -7.51 8.94 12.16
CA ILE A 271 -6.98 9.16 10.82
C ILE A 271 -7.70 10.39 10.27
N ILE A 272 -6.94 11.44 9.95
CA ILE A 272 -7.49 12.61 9.28
C ILE A 272 -7.10 12.52 7.81
N MET A 273 -8.09 12.33 6.94
CA MET A 273 -7.93 12.30 5.49
C MET A 273 -8.49 13.59 4.91
N ALA A 274 -7.68 14.32 4.15
CA ALA A 274 -8.06 15.59 3.54
C ALA A 274 -7.83 15.52 2.03
N THR A 275 -8.90 15.36 1.25
CA THR A 275 -8.83 15.33 -0.21
C THR A 275 -9.10 16.73 -0.76
N ASN A 276 -8.26 17.18 -1.68
CA ASN A 276 -8.46 18.43 -2.40
C ASN A 276 -8.33 18.16 -3.91
N CYS A 277 -9.44 18.32 -4.64
CA CYS A 277 -9.47 18.11 -6.08
C CYS A 277 -9.31 19.44 -6.81
N GLU A 278 -8.23 19.60 -7.56
CA GLU A 278 -7.97 20.80 -8.36
C GLU A 278 -8.90 20.93 -9.58
N ASN A 279 -9.46 19.80 -10.06
CA ASN A 279 -10.28 19.78 -11.27
C ASN A 279 -11.72 20.26 -11.06
N CYS A 280 -12.33 19.91 -9.91
CA CYS A 280 -13.73 20.28 -9.59
C CYS A 280 -13.88 21.15 -8.34
N GLY A 281 -12.79 21.38 -7.59
CA GLY A 281 -12.82 22.14 -6.34
C GLY A 281 -13.35 21.36 -5.13
N HIS A 282 -13.66 20.06 -5.29
CA HIS A 282 -14.11 19.22 -4.19
C HIS A 282 -13.08 19.19 -3.06
N ARG A 283 -13.54 19.48 -1.83
CA ARG A 283 -12.74 19.44 -0.61
C ARG A 283 -13.47 18.64 0.44
N THR A 284 -12.85 17.57 0.91
CA THR A 284 -13.37 16.77 2.02
C THR A 284 -12.32 16.63 3.10
N ASN A 285 -12.75 16.67 4.36
CA ASN A 285 -11.95 16.31 5.53
C ASN A 285 -12.71 15.20 6.25
N GLU A 286 -12.22 13.98 6.11
CA GLU A 286 -12.76 12.80 6.77
C GLU A 286 -11.92 12.50 8.00
N VAL A 287 -12.59 12.26 9.13
CA VAL A 287 -11.94 11.82 10.34
C VAL A 287 -12.42 10.39 10.60
N GLY A 288 -11.56 9.43 10.28
CA GLY A 288 -11.79 8.01 10.56
C GLY A 288 -11.41 7.67 12.00
N GLY A 289 -12.36 7.12 12.76
CA GLY A 289 -12.13 6.60 14.10
C GLY A 289 -13.11 5.48 14.44
N LEU A 290 -12.62 4.39 15.04
CA LEU A 290 -13.46 3.23 15.37
C LEU A 290 -14.33 3.51 16.62
N HIS A 291 -15.56 3.94 16.38
CA HIS A 291 -16.64 3.87 17.38
C HIS A 291 -17.94 3.39 16.72
N CYS A 292 -18.41 2.23 17.16
CA CYS A 292 -19.68 1.63 16.73
C CYS A 292 -20.92 2.33 17.34
N LEU A 293 -20.75 3.40 18.15
CA LEU A 293 -21.83 4.10 18.86
C LEU A 293 -21.57 5.62 18.84
N GLY A 294 -22.62 6.40 18.56
CA GLY A 294 -22.57 7.87 18.63
C GLY A 294 -22.33 8.36 20.06
N ARG A 295 -21.41 9.32 20.24
CA ARG A 295 -21.11 9.94 21.54
C ARG A 295 -21.60 11.39 21.57
N ARG A 296 -22.43 11.73 22.54
CA ARG A 296 -22.80 13.13 22.85
C ARG A 296 -21.97 13.63 24.02
N LEU A 297 -21.14 14.64 23.78
CA LEU A 297 -20.39 15.33 24.82
C LEU A 297 -21.09 16.64 25.15
N ALA A 298 -21.36 16.92 26.42
CA ALA A 298 -21.92 18.19 26.90
C ALA A 298 -20.91 18.85 27.84
N LEU A 299 -20.39 20.01 27.44
CA LEU A 299 -19.44 20.80 28.23
C LEU A 299 -20.17 22.00 28.84
N LYS A 300 -20.16 22.12 30.18
CA LYS A 300 -20.62 23.31 30.89
C LYS A 300 -19.41 24.20 31.18
N VAL A 301 -19.31 25.34 30.50
CA VAL A 301 -18.19 26.27 30.63
C VAL A 301 -18.36 27.07 31.93
N GLY A 302 -17.41 26.94 32.87
CA GLY A 302 -17.54 27.45 34.24
C GLY A 302 -16.57 28.57 34.65
N HIS A 303 -15.59 28.94 33.83
CA HIS A 303 -14.65 30.02 34.13
C HIS A 303 -14.38 30.87 32.87
N MET A 304 -14.78 32.14 32.90
CA MET A 304 -14.25 33.18 32.02
C MET A 304 -13.02 33.78 32.70
N VAL A 305 -11.86 33.64 32.08
CA VAL A 305 -10.67 34.40 32.48
C VAL A 305 -10.72 35.72 31.72
N GLU A 306 -10.98 36.82 32.42
CA GLU A 306 -10.80 38.17 31.86
C GLU A 306 -9.32 38.33 31.48
N ARG A 307 -9.06 38.66 30.21
CA ARG A 307 -7.71 38.94 29.73
C ARG A 307 -7.35 40.36 30.16
N ASP A 308 -6.43 40.48 31.10
CA ASP A 308 -5.72 41.75 31.33
C ASP A 308 -4.98 42.14 30.04
N THR A 309 -5.36 43.31 29.53
CA THR A 309 -4.75 44.01 28.40
C THR A 309 -3.32 44.44 28.74
N LEU A 310 -2.36 44.02 27.92
CA LEU A 310 -1.10 44.72 27.65
C LEU A 310 -0.88 44.76 26.13
#